data_AF-A0A674MPW1-F1
#
_entry.id   AF-A0A674MPW1-F1
#
_cell.length_a   1.000
_cell.length_b   1.000
_cell.length_c   1.000
_cell.angle_alpha   90.00
_cell.angle_beta   90.00
_cell.angle_gamma   90.00
#
_symmetry.space_group_name_H-M   'P 1'
#
loop_
_entity.id
_entity.type
_entity.pdbx_description
1 polymer ?
#
loop_
_entity_poly.entity_id
_entity_poly.type
_entity_poly.pdbx_seq_one_letter_code
_entity_poly.pdbx_strand_id
1 'polypeptide(L)'
;MFIYFMSFMVETPQIAFAASLGGNGLMKTTSGNKDLIYADVLTNVGGAYNSQTGVFTAPIRGVYYIRFTANGPNNFPKSAVLYKNNDEIQLIAHEQMSGEGSDTASNGAALMLEKGDRLKMVLWHNTQIWDNSNHHSTFSGFLLFSMVDNRTTEMDFNAELKTLQTSVKELQAENQGLKEHLEAAERELRLVRDVPKVAFAVSLGGNGLQKTTSGSKTLIYKDILTNIGQAYNSETGMFTAPVRGVYYIRFTANAPTNFPMSAVLYKNGIQIQLIAHEQPSGEGSDTASNGAALLLEQGDTLSLQLWHNTQIWDNSNHHSTFSGFLLFPM
;
A
#
# COMPACT_ATOMS: atom_id res chain seq x y z
N MET A 1 5.54 5.43 49.92
CA MET A 1 5.08 4.38 48.99
C MET A 1 4.90 5.05 47.65
N PHE A 2 5.89 4.93 46.75
CA PHE A 2 5.87 5.60 45.45
C PHE A 2 4.89 4.89 44.53
N ILE A 3 3.89 5.61 44.03
CA ILE A 3 3.00 5.14 42.96
C ILE A 3 3.56 5.68 41.65
N TYR A 4 4.14 4.80 40.85
CA TYR A 4 4.59 5.14 39.49
C TYR A 4 3.36 5.40 38.61
N PHE A 5 3.10 6.66 38.26
CA PHE A 5 2.26 6.98 37.12
C PHE A 5 3.07 6.81 35.84
N MET A 6 2.98 5.64 35.21
CA MET A 6 3.44 5.47 33.84
C MET A 6 2.55 6.32 32.92
N SER A 7 3.15 7.35 32.32
CA SER A 7 2.56 8.00 31.14
C SER A 7 2.60 6.99 29.98
N PHE A 8 1.49 6.27 29.78
CA PHE A 8 1.30 5.46 28.59
C PHE A 8 1.00 6.38 27.40
N MET A 9 2.06 6.93 26.80
CA MET A 9 2.00 7.20 25.37
C MET A 9 1.69 5.88 24.68
N VAL A 10 0.49 5.77 24.11
CA VAL A 10 0.14 4.63 23.26
C VAL A 10 0.93 4.80 21.97
N GLU A 11 2.13 4.20 21.94
CA GLU A 11 2.94 4.12 20.72
C GLU A 11 2.06 3.60 19.58
N THR A 12 2.13 4.26 18.43
CA THR A 12 1.41 3.78 17.24
C THR A 12 1.90 2.37 16.93
N PRO A 13 1.01 1.36 16.91
CA PRO A 13 1.44 -0.03 16.85
C PRO A 13 2.21 -0.28 15.56
N GLN A 14 3.44 -0.78 15.70
CA GLN A 14 4.23 -1.25 14.58
C GLN A 14 3.55 -2.51 14.02
N ILE A 15 3.13 -2.46 12.76
CA ILE A 15 2.41 -3.54 12.10
C ILE A 15 3.07 -3.77 10.75
N ALA A 16 3.66 -4.94 10.57
CA ALA A 16 4.26 -5.36 9.32
C ALA A 16 4.22 -6.88 9.19
N PHE A 17 3.81 -7.39 8.03
CA PHE A 17 3.88 -8.80 7.72
C PHE A 17 4.51 -9.05 6.35
N ALA A 18 5.15 -10.20 6.21
CA ALA A 18 5.61 -10.73 4.95
C ALA A 18 5.59 -12.25 5.03
N ALA A 19 4.97 -12.89 4.03
CA ALA A 19 4.89 -14.34 3.94
C ALA A 19 4.96 -14.81 2.48
N SER A 20 5.36 -16.05 2.28
CA SER A 20 5.31 -16.75 0.99
C SER A 20 4.33 -17.92 1.03
N LEU A 21 3.94 -18.44 -0.13
CA LEU A 21 3.22 -19.72 -0.18
C LEU A 21 4.11 -20.88 0.31
N GLY A 22 5.44 -20.74 0.22
CA GLY A 22 6.41 -21.73 0.65
C GLY A 22 6.42 -22.95 -0.27
N GLY A 23 6.88 -24.10 0.24
CA GLY A 23 7.08 -25.35 -0.52
C GLY A 23 5.83 -26.04 -1.10
N ASN A 24 4.72 -25.31 -1.32
CA ASN A 24 3.46 -25.81 -1.86
C ASN A 24 3.51 -26.21 -3.35
N GLY A 25 4.57 -25.86 -4.08
CA GLY A 25 4.72 -26.23 -5.49
C GLY A 25 3.65 -25.57 -6.36
N LEU A 26 3.14 -26.29 -7.37
CA LEU A 26 2.10 -25.79 -8.27
C LEU A 26 0.71 -25.96 -7.65
N MET A 27 0.00 -24.86 -7.42
CA MET A 27 -1.43 -24.84 -7.16
C MET A 27 -2.19 -24.37 -8.40
N LYS A 28 -3.20 -25.13 -8.81
CA LYS A 28 -4.03 -24.86 -10.00
C LYS A 28 -5.50 -25.11 -9.71
N THR A 29 -6.39 -24.28 -10.26
CA THR A 29 -7.84 -24.45 -10.21
C THR A 29 -8.40 -24.54 -11.64
N THR A 30 -9.51 -25.28 -11.79
CA THR A 30 -10.29 -25.35 -13.05
C THR A 30 -11.78 -25.10 -12.83
N SER A 31 -12.21 -24.95 -11.57
CA SER A 31 -13.58 -24.64 -11.18
C SER A 31 -13.58 -24.00 -9.79
N GLY A 32 -14.23 -22.85 -9.64
CA GLY A 32 -14.29 -22.11 -8.37
C GLY A 32 -12.96 -21.45 -7.97
N ASN A 33 -13.06 -20.48 -7.07
CA ASN A 33 -11.90 -19.79 -6.49
C ASN A 33 -11.37 -20.59 -5.28
N LYS A 34 -10.09 -20.43 -4.96
CA LYS A 34 -9.42 -21.07 -3.80
C LYS A 34 -8.68 -20.02 -2.97
N ASP A 35 -8.89 -20.01 -1.65
CA ASP A 35 -8.13 -19.14 -0.74
C ASP A 35 -6.65 -19.55 -0.73
N LEU A 36 -5.75 -18.56 -0.79
CA LEU A 36 -4.30 -18.74 -0.79
C LEU A 36 -3.74 -18.48 0.61
N ILE A 37 -3.22 -19.54 1.23
CA ILE A 37 -2.62 -19.50 2.56
C ILE A 37 -1.11 -19.35 2.39
N TYR A 38 -0.59 -18.13 2.60
CA TYR A 38 0.84 -17.85 2.62
C TYR A 38 1.40 -18.26 4.00
N ALA A 39 1.57 -19.57 4.17
CA ALA A 39 1.86 -20.18 5.47
C ALA A 39 3.29 -19.93 5.99
N ASP A 40 4.22 -19.62 5.09
CA ASP A 40 5.65 -19.49 5.37
C ASP A 40 5.98 -18.02 5.70
N VAL A 41 6.07 -17.72 6.99
CA VAL A 41 6.12 -16.34 7.53
C VAL A 41 7.56 -15.87 7.67
N LEU A 42 7.89 -14.79 6.95
CA LEU A 42 9.17 -14.10 7.04
C LEU A 42 9.14 -13.02 8.15
N THR A 43 8.01 -12.30 8.25
CA THR A 43 7.80 -11.20 9.23
C THR A 43 6.34 -11.18 9.68
N ASN A 44 6.08 -10.89 10.96
CA ASN A 44 4.72 -10.66 11.51
C ASN A 44 4.73 -9.74 12.75
N VAL A 45 5.32 -8.55 12.61
CA VAL A 45 5.34 -7.51 13.65
C VAL A 45 3.90 -7.05 13.93
N GLY A 46 3.53 -6.99 15.20
CA GLY A 46 2.16 -6.68 15.65
C GLY A 46 1.18 -7.86 15.57
N GLY A 47 1.59 -9.03 15.05
CA GLY A 47 0.78 -10.25 15.06
C GLY A 47 -0.52 -10.20 14.24
N ALA A 48 -0.64 -9.24 13.32
CA ALA A 48 -1.86 -8.98 12.56
C ALA A 48 -2.11 -9.98 11.41
N TYR A 49 -1.12 -10.81 11.07
CA TYR A 49 -1.23 -11.86 10.06
C TYR A 49 -1.42 -13.25 10.69
N ASN A 50 -2.38 -14.02 10.20
CA ASN A 50 -2.65 -15.40 10.63
C ASN A 50 -2.26 -16.39 9.52
N SER A 51 -1.14 -17.09 9.70
CA SER A 51 -0.59 -18.00 8.70
C SER A 51 -1.33 -19.34 8.56
N GLN A 52 -2.23 -19.68 9.48
CA GLN A 52 -3.10 -20.86 9.36
C GLN A 52 -4.30 -20.61 8.44
N THR A 53 -4.67 -19.34 8.24
CA THR A 53 -5.84 -18.93 7.44
C THR A 53 -5.47 -18.12 6.20
N GLY A 54 -4.25 -17.58 6.13
CA GLY A 54 -3.81 -16.71 5.05
C GLY A 54 -4.21 -15.24 5.20
N VAL A 55 -4.82 -14.87 6.34
CA VAL A 55 -5.56 -13.61 6.51
C VAL A 55 -4.78 -12.59 7.35
N PHE A 56 -4.64 -11.38 6.81
CA PHE A 56 -4.30 -10.19 7.58
C PHE A 56 -5.57 -9.55 8.15
N THR A 57 -5.56 -9.08 9.39
CA THR A 57 -6.67 -8.31 9.99
C THR A 57 -6.15 -6.99 10.52
N ALA A 58 -6.64 -5.86 10.01
CA ALA A 58 -6.19 -4.52 10.41
C ALA A 58 -6.52 -4.26 11.90
N PRO A 59 -5.53 -4.18 12.82
CA PRO A 59 -5.80 -4.06 14.25
C PRO A 59 -6.22 -2.63 14.66
N ILE A 60 -5.88 -1.63 13.83
CA ILE A 60 -6.29 -0.24 13.97
C ILE A 60 -6.66 0.36 12.61
N ARG A 61 -7.38 1.47 12.63
CA ARG A 61 -7.67 2.29 11.45
C ARG A 61 -6.40 2.98 10.94
N GLY A 62 -6.14 2.93 9.64
CA GLY A 62 -4.91 3.47 9.08
C GLY A 62 -4.77 3.29 7.57
N VAL A 63 -3.77 3.93 6.99
CA VAL A 63 -3.31 3.58 5.64
C VAL A 63 -2.27 2.49 5.76
N TYR A 64 -2.46 1.40 5.03
CA TYR A 64 -1.56 0.27 4.95
C TYR A 64 -1.05 0.13 3.53
N TYR A 65 0.26 -0.03 3.35
CA TYR A 65 0.80 -0.42 2.04
C TYR A 65 0.82 -1.93 1.93
N ILE A 66 0.19 -2.46 0.88
CA ILE A 66 0.06 -3.90 0.61
C ILE A 66 0.71 -4.21 -0.73
N ARG A 67 1.48 -5.30 -0.83
CA ARG A 67 2.10 -5.79 -2.06
C ARG A 67 2.03 -7.30 -2.13
N PHE A 68 1.89 -7.84 -3.34
CA PHE A 68 2.01 -9.28 -3.58
C PHE A 68 2.62 -9.57 -4.96
N THR A 69 3.19 -10.77 -5.07
CA THR A 69 3.73 -11.33 -6.30
C THR A 69 3.18 -12.74 -6.48
N ALA A 70 2.75 -13.08 -7.69
CA ALA A 70 2.32 -14.41 -8.11
C ALA A 70 3.28 -14.91 -9.19
N ASN A 71 4.02 -15.98 -8.91
CA ASN A 71 4.88 -16.66 -9.87
C ASN A 71 4.13 -17.88 -10.44
N GLY A 72 4.38 -18.25 -11.69
CA GLY A 72 3.87 -19.52 -12.22
C GLY A 72 4.43 -19.88 -13.59
N PRO A 73 4.34 -21.16 -14.02
CA PRO A 73 4.62 -21.54 -15.40
C PRO A 73 3.64 -20.86 -16.36
N ASN A 74 4.07 -20.57 -17.58
CA ASN A 74 3.27 -19.80 -18.55
C ASN A 74 2.30 -20.66 -19.38
N ASN A 75 2.15 -21.94 -19.04
CA ASN A 75 1.27 -22.90 -19.72
C ASN A 75 -0.18 -22.89 -19.20
N PHE A 76 -0.54 -21.95 -18.33
CA PHE A 76 -1.90 -21.68 -17.88
C PHE A 76 -2.00 -20.25 -17.34
N PRO A 77 -3.18 -19.62 -17.30
CA PRO A 77 -3.34 -18.30 -16.71
C PRO A 77 -2.89 -18.28 -15.25
N LYS A 78 -2.32 -17.16 -14.80
CA LYS A 78 -1.72 -16.98 -13.48
C LYS A 78 -2.53 -15.97 -12.69
N SER A 79 -2.83 -16.21 -11.40
CA SER A 79 -3.42 -15.15 -10.56
C SER A 79 -3.06 -15.17 -9.09
N ALA A 80 -3.04 -13.98 -8.50
CA ALA A 80 -3.32 -13.76 -7.08
C ALA A 80 -4.19 -12.51 -6.95
N VAL A 81 -5.29 -12.62 -6.21
CA VAL A 81 -6.30 -11.56 -6.10
C VAL A 81 -6.45 -11.16 -4.64
N LEU A 82 -6.28 -9.87 -4.35
CA LEU A 82 -6.44 -9.30 -3.01
C LEU A 82 -7.92 -8.98 -2.77
N TYR A 83 -8.54 -9.73 -1.88
CA TYR A 83 -9.88 -9.45 -1.37
C TYR A 83 -9.79 -8.70 -0.05
N LYS A 84 -10.59 -7.65 0.07
CA LYS A 84 -10.99 -7.02 1.33
C LYS A 84 -12.33 -7.61 1.78
N ASN A 85 -12.37 -7.96 3.06
CA ASN A 85 -13.46 -8.69 3.69
C ASN A 85 -13.82 -9.94 2.87
N ASN A 86 -15.10 -10.21 2.56
CA ASN A 86 -15.47 -11.44 1.86
C ASN A 86 -15.68 -11.28 0.34
N ASP A 87 -15.93 -10.08 -0.17
CA ASP A 87 -16.47 -9.89 -1.53
C ASP A 87 -15.85 -8.72 -2.33
N GLU A 88 -15.00 -7.88 -1.71
CA GLU A 88 -14.48 -6.66 -2.35
C GLU A 88 -13.06 -6.89 -2.93
N ILE A 89 -12.94 -6.98 -4.25
CA ILE A 89 -11.63 -7.03 -4.92
C ILE A 89 -10.96 -5.65 -4.77
N GLN A 90 -9.73 -5.62 -4.27
CA GLN A 90 -8.95 -4.38 -4.12
C GLN A 90 -7.89 -4.24 -5.22
N LEU A 91 -7.20 -5.35 -5.54
CA LEU A 91 -6.09 -5.40 -6.48
C LEU A 91 -5.99 -6.80 -7.08
N ILE A 92 -5.47 -6.89 -8.29
CA ILE A 92 -5.18 -8.16 -8.95
C ILE A 92 -3.76 -8.19 -9.55
N ALA A 93 -3.09 -9.32 -9.42
CA ALA A 93 -2.00 -9.72 -10.31
C ALA A 93 -2.55 -10.88 -11.13
N HIS A 94 -2.74 -10.69 -12.43
CA HIS A 94 -3.31 -11.69 -13.32
C HIS A 94 -2.67 -11.60 -14.70
N GLU A 95 -2.19 -12.74 -15.18
CA GLU A 95 -1.59 -12.91 -16.50
C GLU A 95 -2.26 -14.09 -17.22
N GLN A 96 -2.27 -14.05 -18.54
CA GLN A 96 -2.65 -15.21 -19.34
C GLN A 96 -1.41 -16.08 -19.58
N MET A 97 -1.50 -17.02 -20.51
CA MET A 97 -0.35 -17.75 -21.02
C MET A 97 0.53 -16.83 -21.87
N SER A 98 1.85 -17.01 -21.89
CA SER A 98 2.77 -16.15 -22.63
C SER A 98 4.15 -16.78 -22.78
N GLY A 99 4.66 -16.88 -24.02
CA GLY A 99 5.96 -17.48 -24.31
C GLY A 99 6.19 -18.88 -23.72
N GLU A 100 7.43 -19.13 -23.33
CA GLU A 100 7.91 -20.37 -22.71
C GLU A 100 8.50 -20.06 -21.33
N GLY A 101 8.41 -20.99 -20.39
CA GLY A 101 8.99 -20.84 -19.04
C GLY A 101 7.98 -20.39 -17.98
N SER A 102 8.32 -19.32 -17.25
CA SER A 102 7.56 -18.83 -16.09
C SER A 102 7.75 -17.34 -15.84
N ASP A 103 6.67 -16.62 -15.59
CA ASP A 103 6.69 -15.19 -15.22
C ASP A 103 6.19 -14.93 -13.80
N THR A 104 6.32 -13.66 -13.41
CA THR A 104 5.87 -13.11 -12.13
C THR A 104 4.92 -11.93 -12.34
N ALA A 105 3.64 -12.12 -12.02
CA ALA A 105 2.70 -11.02 -11.94
C ALA A 105 2.82 -10.31 -10.58
N SER A 106 2.79 -8.98 -10.50
CA SER A 106 2.81 -8.28 -9.20
C SER A 106 1.98 -7.01 -9.16
N ASN A 107 1.27 -6.79 -8.05
CA ASN A 107 0.52 -5.57 -7.80
C ASN A 107 0.69 -5.14 -6.33
N GLY A 108 0.35 -3.90 -6.02
CA GLY A 108 0.49 -3.34 -4.68
C GLY A 108 0.17 -1.86 -4.62
N ALA A 109 -0.47 -1.44 -3.53
CA ALA A 109 -0.99 -0.09 -3.35
C ALA A 109 -1.12 0.29 -1.86
N ALA A 110 -1.21 1.59 -1.59
CA ALA A 110 -1.55 2.13 -0.27
C ALA A 110 -3.08 2.21 -0.12
N LEU A 111 -3.65 1.42 0.81
CA LEU A 111 -5.09 1.28 1.02
C LEU A 111 -5.49 1.81 2.42
N MET A 112 -6.60 2.55 2.50
CA MET A 112 -7.24 2.88 3.77
C MET A 112 -8.01 1.66 4.30
N LEU A 113 -7.66 1.20 5.50
CA LEU A 113 -8.35 0.11 6.20
C LEU A 113 -8.94 0.58 7.52
N GLU A 114 -10.14 0.12 7.82
CA GLU A 114 -10.80 0.29 9.12
C GLU A 114 -10.38 -0.81 10.10
N LYS A 115 -10.51 -0.56 11.40
CA LYS A 115 -10.20 -1.58 12.41
C LYS A 115 -11.12 -2.80 12.23
N GLY A 116 -10.52 -3.96 12.02
CA GLY A 116 -11.21 -5.23 11.78
C GLY A 116 -11.41 -5.57 10.30
N ASP A 117 -11.04 -4.68 9.36
CA ASP A 117 -10.98 -5.05 7.94
C ASP A 117 -10.01 -6.24 7.76
N ARG A 118 -10.46 -7.24 7.00
CA ARG A 118 -9.68 -8.47 6.73
C ARG A 118 -9.19 -8.45 5.29
N LEU A 119 -7.92 -8.73 5.07
CA LEU A 119 -7.34 -8.92 3.75
C LEU A 119 -6.96 -10.38 3.56
N LYS A 120 -7.37 -10.98 2.43
CA LYS A 120 -6.99 -12.33 2.04
C LYS A 120 -6.60 -12.39 0.57
N MET A 121 -5.70 -13.33 0.25
CA MET A 121 -5.34 -13.63 -1.13
C MET A 121 -6.16 -14.80 -1.65
N VAL A 122 -6.59 -14.73 -2.91
CA VAL A 122 -7.42 -15.74 -3.56
C VAL A 122 -6.83 -16.07 -4.93
N LEU A 123 -6.75 -17.36 -5.24
CA LEU A 123 -6.49 -17.90 -6.56
C LEU A 123 -7.83 -18.02 -7.28
N TRP A 124 -8.01 -17.30 -8.38
CA TRP A 124 -9.25 -17.39 -9.15
C TRP A 124 -9.39 -18.71 -9.89
N HIS A 125 -10.63 -19.09 -10.19
CA HIS A 125 -10.97 -20.19 -11.09
C HIS A 125 -10.19 -20.10 -12.41
N ASN A 126 -9.83 -21.24 -13.00
CA ASN A 126 -9.05 -21.32 -14.24
C ASN A 126 -7.70 -20.59 -14.19
N THR A 127 -7.07 -20.51 -13.01
CA THR A 127 -5.70 -19.97 -12.88
C THR A 127 -4.79 -20.86 -12.04
N GLN A 128 -3.48 -20.59 -12.10
CA GLN A 128 -2.46 -21.24 -11.29
C GLN A 128 -1.52 -20.25 -10.60
N ILE A 129 -0.81 -20.74 -9.59
CA ILE A 129 0.29 -20.07 -8.91
C ILE A 129 1.28 -21.13 -8.43
N TRP A 130 2.56 -20.78 -8.37
CA TRP A 130 3.64 -21.67 -7.97
C TRP A 130 4.56 -21.03 -6.97
N ASP A 131 5.07 -21.82 -6.03
CA ASP A 131 6.12 -21.40 -5.11
C ASP A 131 6.98 -22.58 -4.65
N ASN A 132 8.16 -22.26 -4.11
CA ASN A 132 9.07 -23.22 -3.50
C ASN A 132 9.82 -22.57 -2.32
N SER A 133 10.90 -23.19 -1.85
CA SER A 133 11.76 -22.68 -0.76
C SER A 133 12.52 -21.38 -1.07
N ASN A 134 12.37 -20.79 -2.26
CA ASN A 134 12.98 -19.51 -2.66
C ASN A 134 11.98 -18.35 -2.57
N HIS A 135 10.73 -18.58 -2.15
CA HIS A 135 9.73 -17.54 -1.86
C HIS A 135 9.40 -16.65 -3.07
N HIS A 136 9.10 -17.25 -4.22
CA HIS A 136 8.75 -16.54 -5.46
C HIS A 136 7.37 -15.88 -5.38
N SER A 137 6.40 -16.55 -4.76
CA SER A 137 5.04 -16.02 -4.58
C SER A 137 4.88 -15.47 -3.17
N THR A 138 4.76 -14.13 -3.06
CA THR A 138 4.80 -13.41 -1.78
C THR A 138 3.56 -12.56 -1.54
N PHE A 139 3.21 -12.36 -0.28
CA PHE A 139 2.19 -11.43 0.20
C PHE A 139 2.74 -10.68 1.41
N SER A 140 2.76 -9.35 1.36
CA SER A 140 3.31 -8.52 2.42
C SER A 140 2.58 -7.18 2.55
N GLY A 141 2.74 -6.56 3.71
CA GLY A 141 2.23 -5.21 3.93
C GLY A 141 2.56 -4.68 5.31
N PHE A 142 2.40 -3.36 5.47
CA PHE A 142 2.68 -2.66 6.72
C PHE A 142 1.76 -1.46 6.92
N LEU A 143 1.54 -1.08 8.19
CA LEU A 143 0.93 0.21 8.52
C LEU A 143 1.89 1.32 8.09
N LEU A 144 1.44 2.19 7.20
CA LEU A 144 2.18 3.39 6.82
C LEU A 144 1.96 4.51 7.83
N PHE A 145 0.70 4.80 8.16
CA PHE A 145 0.34 5.68 9.27
C PHE A 145 -1.06 5.37 9.81
N SER A 146 -1.21 5.49 11.13
CA SER A 146 -2.51 5.39 11.81
C SER A 146 -3.39 6.60 11.49
N MET A 147 -4.70 6.36 11.43
CA MET A 147 -5.69 7.44 11.47
C MET A 147 -6.29 7.46 12.87
N VAL A 148 -5.90 8.46 13.66
CA VAL A 148 -6.50 8.70 14.98
C VAL A 148 -7.86 9.34 14.75
N ASP A 149 -8.92 8.71 15.23
CA ASP A 149 -10.23 9.35 15.31
C ASP A 149 -10.15 10.48 16.36
N ASN A 150 -10.53 11.71 15.99
CA ASN A 150 -10.58 12.87 16.87
C ASN A 150 -11.73 12.77 17.90
N ARG A 151 -11.69 11.75 18.76
CA ARG A 151 -12.49 11.70 19.99
C ARG A 151 -11.64 12.22 21.13
N THR A 152 -11.72 13.53 21.36
CA THR A 152 -11.26 14.14 22.60
C THR A 152 -12.07 13.56 23.76
N THR A 153 -11.50 12.59 24.48
CA THR A 153 -11.91 12.27 25.84
C THR A 153 -11.17 13.20 26.80
N GLU A 154 -11.82 14.32 27.12
CA GLU A 154 -11.47 15.10 28.31
C GLU A 154 -11.78 14.26 29.56
N MET A 155 -10.87 14.23 30.52
CA MET A 155 -11.08 13.63 31.83
C MET A 155 -10.86 14.70 32.90
N ASP A 156 -11.88 14.89 33.75
CA ASP A 156 -11.92 15.87 34.84
C ASP A 156 -11.96 15.14 36.19
N PHE A 157 -11.20 15.60 37.18
CA PHE A 157 -11.32 15.17 38.59
C PHE A 157 -10.81 16.22 39.60
N ASN A 158 -11.69 16.55 40.56
CA ASN A 158 -11.48 17.26 41.84
C ASN A 158 -12.08 16.37 42.96
N ALA A 159 -11.78 16.45 44.26
CA ALA A 159 -10.72 17.08 45.08
C ALA A 159 -10.78 16.49 46.52
N GLU A 160 -9.78 16.76 47.38
CA GLU A 160 -9.86 17.21 48.81
C GLU A 160 -8.72 16.68 49.74
N LEU A 161 -8.26 17.36 50.82
CA LEU A 161 -8.89 18.39 51.68
C LEU A 161 -8.31 18.59 53.12
N LYS A 162 -7.23 17.93 53.61
CA LYS A 162 -6.55 18.45 54.84
C LYS A 162 -5.09 18.18 55.24
N THR A 163 -4.44 17.03 55.00
CA THR A 163 -3.01 16.79 55.41
C THR A 163 -1.98 17.56 54.57
N LEU A 164 -2.36 18.74 54.06
CA LEU A 164 -1.89 19.24 52.78
C LEU A 164 -0.73 20.23 52.82
N GLN A 165 -0.54 21.01 53.89
CA GLN A 165 0.24 22.27 53.75
C GLN A 165 1.74 22.09 53.46
N THR A 166 2.37 20.99 53.90
CA THR A 166 3.78 20.69 53.56
C THR A 166 3.87 20.03 52.18
N SER A 167 3.09 18.97 51.95
CA SER A 167 3.05 18.27 50.67
C SER A 167 2.60 19.17 49.52
N VAL A 168 1.80 20.23 49.76
CA VAL A 168 1.42 21.21 48.73
C VAL A 168 2.63 21.93 48.16
N LYS A 169 3.68 22.24 48.93
CA LYS A 169 4.86 22.92 48.36
C LYS A 169 5.69 22.00 47.48
N GLU A 170 5.86 20.74 47.89
CA GLU A 170 6.54 19.72 47.10
C GLU A 170 5.73 19.39 45.84
N LEU A 171 4.41 19.13 45.99
CA LEU A 171 3.47 18.93 44.89
C LEU A 171 3.33 20.18 43.99
N GLN A 172 3.54 21.40 44.48
CA GLN A 172 3.53 22.60 43.62
C GLN A 172 4.78 22.65 42.74
N ALA A 173 5.96 22.33 43.28
CA ALA A 173 7.18 22.21 42.49
C ALA A 173 7.10 21.03 41.50
N GLU A 174 6.54 19.89 41.93
CA GLU A 174 6.32 18.72 41.08
C GLU A 174 5.27 19.01 39.98
N ASN A 175 4.14 19.66 40.32
CA ASN A 175 3.14 20.08 39.32
C ASN A 175 3.67 21.13 38.34
N GLN A 176 4.55 22.05 38.78
CA GLN A 176 5.23 22.99 37.88
C GLN A 176 6.11 22.22 36.89
N GLY A 177 6.94 21.29 37.38
CA GLY A 177 7.78 20.43 36.53
C GLY A 177 6.97 19.52 35.61
N LEU A 178 5.87 18.92 36.10
CA LEU A 178 4.96 18.11 35.29
C LEU A 178 4.24 18.93 34.22
N LYS A 179 3.86 20.18 34.53
CA LYS A 179 3.27 21.09 33.55
C LYS A 179 4.26 21.49 32.47
N GLU A 180 5.51 21.76 32.83
CA GLU A 180 6.58 22.06 31.86
C GLU A 180 6.88 20.84 30.96
N HIS A 181 6.92 19.62 31.52
CA HIS A 181 7.02 18.38 30.73
C HIS A 181 5.79 18.12 29.86
N LEU A 182 4.58 18.43 30.34
CA LEU A 182 3.34 18.31 29.55
C LEU A 182 3.34 19.31 28.38
N GLU A 183 3.67 20.57 28.62
CA GLU A 183 3.78 21.58 27.56
C GLU A 183 4.91 21.28 26.55
N ALA A 184 5.95 20.54 26.96
CA ALA A 184 6.98 20.03 26.05
C ALA A 184 6.46 18.83 25.24
N ALA A 185 5.84 17.85 25.88
CA ALA A 185 5.25 16.68 25.22
C ALA A 185 4.11 17.07 24.26
N GLU A 186 3.27 18.05 24.61
CA GLU A 186 2.25 18.62 23.72
C GLU A 186 2.86 19.34 22.50
N ARG A 187 4.02 19.99 22.67
CA ARG A 187 4.77 20.60 21.56
C ARG A 187 5.34 19.55 20.63
N GLU A 188 5.98 18.50 21.15
CA GLU A 188 6.47 17.38 20.33
C GLU A 188 5.32 16.63 19.65
N LEU A 189 4.21 16.38 20.38
CA LEU A 189 3.02 15.75 19.82
C LEU A 189 2.38 16.59 18.71
N ARG A 190 2.38 17.93 18.80
CA ARG A 190 1.98 18.81 17.70
C ARG A 190 2.90 18.63 16.48
N LEU A 191 4.22 18.66 16.68
CA LEU A 191 5.19 18.48 15.60
C LEU A 191 5.03 17.12 14.90
N VAL A 192 4.71 16.04 15.62
CA VAL A 192 4.41 14.71 15.05
C VAL A 192 3.04 14.67 14.37
N ARG A 193 2.02 15.31 14.96
CA ARG A 193 0.64 15.36 14.43
C ARG A 193 0.55 16.14 13.12
N ASP A 194 1.34 17.21 12.98
CA ASP A 194 1.30 18.11 11.83
C ASP A 194 2.15 17.62 10.64
N VAL A 195 2.80 16.44 10.75
CA VAL A 195 3.45 15.76 9.62
C VAL A 195 2.41 15.44 8.54
N PRO A 196 2.56 15.92 7.29
CA PRO A 196 1.58 15.68 6.23
C PRO A 196 1.41 14.19 5.91
N LYS A 197 0.20 13.68 6.10
CA LYS A 197 -0.16 12.32 5.68
C LYS A 197 -0.53 12.36 4.20
N VAL A 198 0.34 11.78 3.37
CA VAL A 198 0.19 11.76 1.91
C VAL A 198 0.31 10.33 1.40
N ALA A 199 -0.77 9.79 0.85
CA ALA A 199 -0.80 8.47 0.23
C ALA A 199 -1.92 8.39 -0.81
N PHE A 200 -1.61 7.92 -2.00
CA PHE A 200 -2.59 7.67 -3.05
C PHE A 200 -2.44 6.28 -3.66
N ALA A 201 -3.56 5.75 -4.15
CA ALA A 201 -3.66 4.52 -4.90
C ALA A 201 -4.80 4.68 -5.90
N VAL A 202 -4.50 4.49 -7.18
CA VAL A 202 -5.44 4.65 -8.28
C VAL A 202 -5.24 3.55 -9.33
N SER A 203 -6.33 3.14 -9.97
CA SER A 203 -6.33 2.25 -11.14
C SER A 203 -6.64 3.05 -12.39
N LEU A 204 -6.09 2.61 -13.54
CA LEU A 204 -6.25 3.31 -14.80
C LEU A 204 -7.74 3.51 -15.11
N GLY A 205 -8.51 2.46 -14.85
CA GLY A 205 -9.95 2.47 -14.87
C GLY A 205 -10.54 2.51 -16.28
N GLY A 206 -11.86 2.33 -16.33
CA GLY A 206 -12.58 2.09 -17.58
C GLY A 206 -12.33 0.68 -18.14
N ASN A 207 -13.25 0.19 -18.96
CA ASN A 207 -13.20 -1.18 -19.49
C ASN A 207 -12.53 -1.21 -20.87
N GLY A 208 -11.19 -1.29 -20.94
CA GLY A 208 -10.55 -1.54 -22.24
C GLY A 208 -9.09 -1.16 -22.45
N LEU A 209 -8.67 -1.37 -23.69
CA LEU A 209 -7.31 -1.17 -24.19
C LEU A 209 -7.10 0.29 -24.58
N GLN A 210 -6.04 0.91 -24.06
CA GLN A 210 -5.48 2.16 -24.56
C GLN A 210 -4.22 1.85 -25.37
N LYS A 211 -4.13 2.37 -26.60
CA LYS A 211 -3.04 2.09 -27.54
C LYS A 211 -2.63 3.35 -28.29
N THR A 212 -1.34 3.53 -28.52
CA THR A 212 -0.78 4.57 -29.40
C THR A 212 0.02 3.95 -30.54
N THR A 213 0.05 4.63 -31.68
CA THR A 213 0.91 4.31 -32.84
C THR A 213 1.81 5.48 -33.24
N SER A 214 1.58 6.66 -32.66
CA SER A 214 2.41 7.85 -32.83
C SER A 214 2.22 8.78 -31.63
N GLY A 215 3.31 9.37 -31.15
CA GLY A 215 3.31 10.22 -29.95
C GLY A 215 3.04 9.48 -28.64
N SER A 216 3.38 10.12 -27.52
CA SER A 216 3.04 9.63 -26.17
C SER A 216 1.72 10.23 -25.71
N LYS A 217 1.01 9.53 -24.81
CA LYS A 217 -0.27 9.96 -24.22
C LYS A 217 -0.19 9.91 -22.69
N THR A 218 -0.60 10.97 -22.00
CA THR A 218 -0.80 10.92 -20.54
C THR A 218 -1.86 9.88 -20.17
N LEU A 219 -1.53 9.02 -19.23
CA LEU A 219 -2.45 8.06 -18.63
C LEU A 219 -3.14 8.71 -17.44
N ILE A 220 -4.47 8.84 -17.53
CA ILE A 220 -5.32 9.43 -16.50
C ILE A 220 -5.96 8.28 -15.74
N TYR A 221 -5.46 8.00 -14.53
CA TYR A 221 -5.99 6.94 -13.68
C TYR A 221 -7.20 7.49 -12.92
N LYS A 222 -8.39 6.98 -13.26
CA LYS A 222 -9.67 7.56 -12.80
C LYS A 222 -10.25 6.90 -11.56
N ASP A 223 -9.94 5.62 -11.34
CA ASP A 223 -10.57 4.85 -10.28
C ASP A 223 -9.74 5.00 -9.00
N ILE A 224 -10.23 5.83 -8.07
CA ILE A 224 -9.52 6.16 -6.82
C ILE A 224 -9.79 5.10 -5.74
N LEU A 225 -8.74 4.37 -5.34
CA LEU A 225 -8.76 3.45 -4.20
C LEU A 225 -8.43 4.19 -2.90
N THR A 226 -7.52 5.17 -2.93
CA THR A 226 -7.14 6.02 -1.79
C THR A 226 -6.50 7.33 -2.29
N ASN A 227 -6.75 8.46 -1.63
CA ASN A 227 -6.13 9.76 -1.95
C ASN A 227 -5.99 10.66 -0.70
N ILE A 228 -5.28 10.17 0.33
CA ILE A 228 -5.02 10.91 1.57
C ILE A 228 -4.02 12.04 1.29
N GLY A 229 -4.35 13.24 1.77
CA GLY A 229 -3.67 14.49 1.40
C GLY A 229 -4.17 15.09 0.09
N GLN A 230 -5.06 14.42 -0.66
CA GLN A 230 -5.63 14.89 -1.94
C GLN A 230 -4.58 15.35 -2.96
N ALA A 231 -3.41 14.70 -2.93
CA ALA A 231 -2.24 15.07 -3.74
C ALA A 231 -2.31 14.52 -5.18
N TYR A 232 -3.21 13.58 -5.46
CA TYR A 232 -3.48 13.07 -6.80
C TYR A 232 -4.76 13.68 -7.40
N ASN A 233 -4.73 14.02 -8.68
CA ASN A 233 -5.84 14.58 -9.45
C ASN A 233 -6.27 13.60 -10.58
N SER A 234 -7.47 13.03 -10.44
CA SER A 234 -8.06 12.06 -11.37
C SER A 234 -8.57 12.63 -12.69
N GLU A 235 -8.66 13.96 -12.83
CA GLU A 235 -9.00 14.61 -14.11
C GLU A 235 -7.76 14.85 -14.98
N THR A 236 -6.58 14.99 -14.36
CA THR A 236 -5.31 15.28 -15.09
C THR A 236 -4.35 14.09 -15.15
N GLY A 237 -4.51 13.08 -14.29
CA GLY A 237 -3.57 11.96 -14.18
C GLY A 237 -2.33 12.26 -13.34
N MET A 238 -2.31 13.37 -12.60
CA MET A 238 -1.12 13.93 -11.96
C MET A 238 -1.16 13.80 -10.44
N PHE A 239 -0.07 13.33 -9.86
CA PHE A 239 0.29 13.58 -8.47
C PHE A 239 1.11 14.87 -8.38
N THR A 240 0.89 15.69 -7.35
CA THR A 240 1.68 16.88 -7.04
C THR A 240 2.19 16.77 -5.61
N ALA A 241 3.50 16.82 -5.38
CA ALA A 241 4.10 16.74 -4.06
C ALA A 241 3.69 17.96 -3.19
N PRO A 242 2.90 17.77 -2.11
CA PRO A 242 2.41 18.89 -1.31
C PRO A 242 3.48 19.48 -0.39
N VAL A 243 4.56 18.75 -0.12
CA VAL A 243 5.73 19.18 0.66
C VAL A 243 6.99 18.58 0.05
N ARG A 244 8.14 19.13 0.42
CA ARG A 244 9.44 18.50 0.14
C ARG A 244 9.60 17.23 0.99
N GLY A 245 10.09 16.15 0.40
CA GLY A 245 10.24 14.88 1.09
C GLY A 245 10.65 13.71 0.21
N VAL A 246 10.89 12.56 0.82
CA VAL A 246 11.15 11.31 0.11
C VAL A 246 9.84 10.55 -0.04
N TYR A 247 9.43 10.30 -1.28
CA TYR A 247 8.19 9.61 -1.64
C TYR A 247 8.51 8.25 -2.24
N TYR A 248 7.88 7.18 -1.74
CA TYR A 248 7.89 5.89 -2.44
C TYR A 248 6.79 5.88 -3.50
N ILE A 249 7.15 5.56 -4.74
CA ILE A 249 6.24 5.52 -5.89
C ILE A 249 6.35 4.14 -6.54
N ARG A 250 5.21 3.52 -6.88
CA ARG A 250 5.12 2.26 -7.63
C ARG A 250 3.99 2.32 -8.67
N PHE A 251 4.18 1.63 -9.77
CA PHE A 251 3.11 1.37 -10.75
C PHE A 251 3.21 -0.04 -11.33
N THR A 252 2.08 -0.53 -11.83
CA THR A 252 1.92 -1.76 -12.60
C THR A 252 1.18 -1.41 -13.89
N ALA A 253 1.65 -1.96 -15.01
CA ALA A 253 0.95 -1.99 -16.28
C ALA A 253 0.57 -3.44 -16.61
N ASN A 254 -0.63 -3.63 -17.16
CA ASN A 254 -1.04 -4.87 -17.79
C ASN A 254 -1.45 -4.60 -19.23
N ALA A 255 -1.18 -5.53 -20.15
CA ALA A 255 -1.61 -5.43 -21.53
C ALA A 255 -1.66 -6.81 -22.21
N PRO A 256 -2.45 -6.97 -23.28
CA PRO A 256 -2.28 -8.09 -24.20
C PRO A 256 -0.87 -8.12 -24.81
N THR A 257 -0.32 -9.32 -25.00
CA THR A 257 1.05 -9.57 -25.48
C THR A 257 1.26 -9.42 -26.98
N ASN A 258 0.25 -8.96 -27.72
CA ASN A 258 0.28 -8.84 -29.19
C ASN A 258 0.89 -7.51 -29.70
N PHE A 259 1.38 -6.65 -28.80
CA PHE A 259 2.00 -5.37 -29.10
C PHE A 259 2.84 -4.92 -27.89
N PRO A 260 3.87 -4.06 -28.06
CA PRO A 260 4.65 -3.57 -26.92
C PRO A 260 3.78 -2.90 -25.86
N MET A 261 4.11 -3.11 -24.59
CA MET A 261 3.47 -2.48 -23.45
C MET A 261 4.36 -1.37 -22.87
N SER A 262 3.77 -0.27 -22.38
CA SER A 262 4.51 0.63 -21.49
C SER A 262 3.66 1.36 -20.46
N ALA A 263 4.30 1.70 -19.35
CA ALA A 263 3.94 2.82 -18.49
C ALA A 263 5.23 3.53 -18.06
N VAL A 264 5.30 4.84 -18.25
CA VAL A 264 6.53 5.61 -18.01
C VAL A 264 6.26 6.79 -17.11
N LEU A 265 6.97 6.85 -15.98
CA LEU A 265 6.81 7.86 -14.95
C LEU A 265 7.63 9.10 -15.31
N TYR A 266 6.93 10.20 -15.58
CA TYR A 266 7.52 11.51 -15.82
C TYR A 266 7.44 12.37 -14.57
N LYS A 267 8.55 13.03 -14.24
CA LYS A 267 8.63 14.16 -13.31
C LYS A 267 8.56 15.47 -14.09
N ASN A 268 7.71 16.39 -13.65
CA ASN A 268 7.52 17.73 -14.22
C ASN A 268 7.26 17.73 -15.73
N GLY A 269 6.57 16.70 -16.23
CA GLY A 269 6.24 16.51 -17.65
C GLY A 269 7.42 16.19 -18.58
N ILE A 270 8.67 16.31 -18.14
CA ILE A 270 9.87 16.24 -19.00
C ILE A 270 10.88 15.16 -18.62
N GLN A 271 11.03 14.84 -17.32
CA GLN A 271 12.12 13.98 -16.85
C GLN A 271 11.60 12.58 -16.53
N ILE A 272 11.97 11.59 -17.34
CA ILE A 272 11.68 10.18 -17.06
C ILE A 272 12.39 9.76 -15.75
N GLN A 273 11.62 9.20 -14.82
CA GLN A 273 12.12 8.64 -13.55
C GLN A 273 12.24 7.12 -13.63
N LEU A 274 11.18 6.47 -14.11
CA LEU A 274 11.01 5.01 -14.13
C LEU A 274 10.25 4.58 -15.38
N ILE A 275 10.52 3.38 -15.85
CA ILE A 275 9.88 2.76 -17.02
C ILE A 275 9.47 1.34 -16.64
N ALA A 276 8.23 0.96 -16.96
CA ALA A 276 7.85 -0.43 -17.18
C ALA A 276 7.59 -0.58 -18.67
N HIS A 277 8.26 -1.54 -19.33
CA HIS A 277 8.15 -1.76 -20.77
C HIS A 277 8.37 -3.23 -21.10
N GLU A 278 7.48 -3.82 -21.90
CA GLU A 278 7.60 -5.20 -22.37
C GLU A 278 7.40 -5.31 -23.89
N GLN A 279 8.01 -6.34 -24.47
CA GLN A 279 7.91 -6.67 -25.88
C GLN A 279 6.87 -7.79 -26.09
N PRO A 280 6.32 -7.96 -27.30
CA PRO A 280 5.43 -9.07 -27.60
C PRO A 280 6.04 -10.44 -27.27
N SER A 281 5.33 -11.24 -26.47
CA SER A 281 5.80 -12.52 -25.90
C SER A 281 4.99 -13.74 -26.36
N GLY A 282 3.85 -13.56 -27.04
CA GLY A 282 2.99 -14.66 -27.50
C GLY A 282 1.50 -14.27 -27.55
N GLU A 283 0.61 -15.24 -27.34
CA GLU A 283 -0.83 -15.03 -27.20
C GLU A 283 -1.26 -15.00 -25.72
N GLY A 284 -1.60 -13.82 -25.20
CA GLY A 284 -2.05 -13.66 -23.82
C GLY A 284 -1.98 -12.22 -23.33
N SER A 285 -1.56 -12.03 -22.07
CA SER A 285 -1.42 -10.74 -21.39
C SER A 285 -0.40 -10.83 -20.25
N ASP A 286 0.58 -9.92 -20.21
CA ASP A 286 1.66 -9.88 -19.22
C ASP A 286 1.53 -8.64 -18.29
N THR A 287 2.29 -8.60 -17.19
CA THR A 287 2.34 -7.44 -16.29
C THR A 287 3.77 -6.94 -16.02
N ALA A 288 4.01 -5.67 -16.33
CA ALA A 288 5.27 -4.99 -16.04
C ALA A 288 5.10 -4.04 -14.86
N SER A 289 6.02 -4.05 -13.89
CA SER A 289 5.94 -3.19 -12.69
C SER A 289 7.27 -2.54 -12.36
N ASN A 290 7.25 -1.29 -11.89
CA ASN A 290 8.45 -0.59 -11.41
C ASN A 290 8.11 0.34 -10.24
N GLY A 291 9.11 0.69 -9.42
CA GLY A 291 8.94 1.58 -8.28
C GLY A 291 10.25 1.95 -7.59
N ALA A 292 10.30 3.14 -6.99
CA ALA A 292 11.48 3.68 -6.30
C ALA A 292 11.10 4.70 -5.22
N ALA A 293 12.03 4.98 -4.32
CA ALA A 293 11.99 6.16 -3.46
C ALA A 293 12.58 7.36 -4.22
N LEU A 294 11.83 8.46 -4.33
CA LEU A 294 12.21 9.68 -5.05
C LEU A 294 12.20 10.87 -4.09
N LEU A 295 13.27 11.68 -4.11
CA LEU A 295 13.24 13.00 -3.49
C LEU A 295 12.46 13.96 -4.38
N LEU A 296 11.37 14.51 -3.85
CA LEU A 296 10.54 15.51 -4.50
C LEU A 296 10.57 16.81 -3.71
N GLU A 297 10.64 17.92 -4.42
CA GLU A 297 10.42 19.27 -3.91
C GLU A 297 8.93 19.59 -3.90
N GLN A 298 8.51 20.56 -3.08
CA GLN A 298 7.11 21.00 -3.06
C GLN A 298 6.70 21.53 -4.46
N GLY A 299 5.58 21.02 -4.98
CA GLY A 299 5.09 21.36 -6.31
C GLY A 299 5.67 20.52 -7.45
N ASP A 300 6.63 19.63 -7.20
CA ASP A 300 7.02 18.62 -8.18
C ASP A 300 5.82 17.75 -8.56
N THR A 301 5.65 17.49 -9.85
CA THR A 301 4.54 16.69 -10.37
C THR A 301 5.02 15.36 -10.93
N LEU A 302 4.24 14.31 -10.72
CA LEU A 302 4.45 12.98 -11.28
C LEU A 302 3.22 12.56 -12.09
N SER A 303 3.43 12.05 -13.29
CA SER A 303 2.37 11.43 -14.11
C SER A 303 2.92 10.27 -14.92
N LEU A 304 2.04 9.31 -15.24
CA LEU A 304 2.37 8.21 -16.13
C LEU A 304 2.01 8.58 -17.57
N GLN A 305 2.87 8.22 -18.51
CA GLN A 305 2.60 8.28 -19.93
C GLN A 305 2.69 6.89 -20.56
N LEU A 306 1.79 6.65 -21.51
CA LEU A 306 1.87 5.58 -22.49
C LEU A 306 2.75 6.08 -23.64
N TRP A 307 3.91 5.46 -23.85
CA TRP A 307 4.80 5.84 -24.95
C TRP A 307 4.21 5.51 -26.32
N HIS A 308 4.71 6.19 -27.35
CA HIS A 308 4.45 5.88 -28.75
C HIS A 308 4.68 4.39 -29.07
N ASN A 309 3.85 3.82 -29.95
CA ASN A 309 3.91 2.41 -30.34
C ASN A 309 3.79 1.43 -29.16
N THR A 310 3.03 1.78 -28.12
CA THR A 310 2.74 0.88 -27.01
C THR A 310 1.25 0.85 -26.62
N GLN A 311 0.86 -0.13 -25.81
CA GLN A 311 -0.49 -0.27 -25.28
C GLN A 311 -0.50 -0.57 -23.76
N ILE A 312 -1.64 -0.32 -23.12
CA ILE A 312 -1.94 -0.67 -21.73
C ILE A 312 -3.45 -0.96 -21.62
N TRP A 313 -3.85 -1.82 -20.71
CA TRP A 313 -5.23 -2.25 -20.52
C TRP A 313 -5.59 -2.22 -19.04
N ASP A 314 -6.86 -1.95 -18.74
CA ASP A 314 -7.42 -2.10 -17.41
C ASP A 314 -8.92 -2.41 -17.49
N ASN A 315 -9.48 -2.79 -16.34
CA ASN A 315 -10.91 -2.92 -16.11
C ASN A 315 -11.21 -2.74 -14.61
N SER A 316 -12.44 -3.03 -14.18
CA SER A 316 -12.90 -2.98 -12.79
C SER A 316 -12.16 -3.89 -11.78
N ASN A 317 -11.16 -4.68 -12.19
CA ASN A 317 -10.34 -5.51 -11.31
C ASN A 317 -9.00 -4.86 -10.92
N HIS A 318 -8.68 -3.67 -11.47
CA HIS A 318 -7.49 -2.88 -11.12
C HIS A 318 -6.16 -3.58 -11.46
N HIS A 319 -6.00 -3.98 -12.73
CA HIS A 319 -4.77 -4.59 -13.24
C HIS A 319 -3.65 -3.57 -13.42
N SER A 320 -3.97 -2.39 -13.97
CA SER A 320 -3.01 -1.30 -14.18
C SER A 320 -3.15 -0.24 -13.09
N THR A 321 -2.14 -0.11 -12.23
CA THR A 321 -2.20 0.69 -10.99
C THR A 321 -1.07 1.70 -10.87
N PHE A 322 -1.34 2.80 -10.18
CA PHE A 322 -0.37 3.82 -9.81
C PHE A 322 -0.59 4.19 -8.34
N SER A 323 0.44 4.07 -7.52
CA SER A 323 0.36 4.35 -6.08
C SER A 323 1.64 4.99 -5.59
N GLY A 324 1.51 5.85 -4.58
CA GLY A 324 2.66 6.48 -3.95
C GLY A 324 2.32 7.11 -2.62
N PHE A 325 3.34 7.31 -1.79
CA PHE A 325 3.19 7.88 -0.46
C PHE A 325 4.45 8.56 0.04
N LEU A 326 4.28 9.52 0.95
CA LEU A 326 5.39 10.17 1.66
C LEU A 326 5.97 9.19 2.69
N LEU A 327 7.28 8.93 2.62
CA LEU A 327 8.01 8.22 3.66
C LEU A 327 8.34 9.16 4.82
N PHE A 328 8.92 10.33 4.51
CA PHE A 328 9.21 11.39 5.47
C PHE A 328 9.42 12.74 4.76
N PRO A 329 8.96 13.86 5.35
CA PRO A 329 9.29 15.21 4.88
C PRO A 329 10.78 15.54 5.11
N MET A 330 11.30 16.56 4.41
CA MET A 330 12.73 16.91 4.36
C MET A 330 12.99 18.41 4.37
#